data_AF-A0A937AW46-F1
#
_entry.id   AF-A0A937AW46-F1
#
_cell.length_a   1.000
_cell.length_b   1.000
_cell.length_c   1.000
_cell.angle_alpha   90.00
_cell.angle_beta   90.00
_cell.angle_gamma   90.00
#
_symmetry.space_group_name_H-M   'P 1'
#
loop_
_entity.id
_entity.type
_entity.pdbx_description
1 polymer ?
#
loop_
_entity_poly.entity_id
_entity_poly.type
_entity_poly.pdbx_seq_one_letter_code
_entity_poly.pdbx_strand_id
1 'polypeptide(L)'
;MIRILAASLTALLMLTSNAWAQASAQSPYGKAERRDPIFLRFSEMANRYWVNTETNAASHKVVAIPMPKQCSFLYSDSYARGQMSEREVQETALSNCNRRLAELGPLGENYGIDCRCQVVISNETYVVPKSSMPDDAYGPVSIFYRDDRGNVARLNGVTRYGALIGRDRSVTFTIENPRGEQVCDGTMTNENPSSGQFSLSCFGGKFAGRGSYESKPGAPNDHIIARGQTGRGQPVVMVIGLPAQLAANTYGGI
;
A
#
# COMPACT_ATOMS: atom_id res chain seq x y z
N MET A 1 43.88 52.71 23.37
CA MET A 1 42.46 52.30 23.43
C MET A 1 42.26 51.17 22.43
N ILE A 2 42.31 49.93 22.91
CA ILE A 2 42.23 48.69 22.11
C ILE A 2 40.88 48.07 22.45
N ARG A 3 39.98 47.94 21.47
CA ARG A 3 38.71 47.23 21.63
C ARG A 3 38.88 45.79 21.14
N ILE A 4 38.93 44.90 22.12
CA ILE A 4 38.68 43.46 22.02
C ILE A 4 37.23 43.27 21.58
N LEU A 5 36.98 42.42 20.59
CA LEU A 5 35.74 41.64 20.47
C LEU A 5 36.01 40.42 19.60
N ALA A 6 36.27 39.31 20.28
CA ALA A 6 36.11 37.97 19.76
C ALA A 6 34.64 37.56 19.96
N ALA A 7 34.03 36.99 18.92
CA ALA A 7 32.83 36.17 19.05
C ALA A 7 32.75 35.20 17.86
N SER A 8 33.36 34.04 18.05
CA SER A 8 33.08 32.80 17.35
C SER A 8 31.77 32.20 17.91
N LEU A 9 30.82 31.77 17.07
CA LEU A 9 30.10 30.50 17.24
C LEU A 9 29.12 30.19 16.08
N THR A 10 29.30 28.97 15.59
CA THR A 10 28.52 28.13 14.67
C THR A 10 27.05 27.91 15.04
N ALA A 11 26.17 27.83 14.03
CA ALA A 11 25.01 26.93 13.99
C ALA A 11 24.63 26.69 12.50
N LEU A 12 25.18 25.67 11.85
CA LEU A 12 24.62 24.33 11.67
C LEU A 12 23.21 24.28 11.06
N LEU A 13 23.17 23.73 9.84
CA LEU A 13 21.99 23.28 9.10
C LEU A 13 21.04 22.45 9.97
N MET A 14 19.76 22.80 9.96
CA MET A 14 18.65 21.91 10.31
C MET A 14 17.59 22.02 9.20
N LEU A 15 17.86 21.38 8.06
CA LEU A 15 16.78 20.89 7.19
C LEU A 15 16.21 19.64 7.87
N THR A 16 15.43 19.85 8.94
CA THR A 16 14.59 18.79 9.48
C THR A 16 13.34 18.75 8.62
N SER A 17 13.21 17.65 7.88
CA SER A 17 12.01 17.23 7.17
C SER A 17 10.90 16.96 8.19
N ASN A 18 10.30 18.02 8.69
CA ASN A 18 9.04 17.91 9.39
C ASN A 18 7.96 18.13 8.32
N ALA A 19 7.30 17.07 7.89
CA ALA A 19 6.05 17.16 7.16
C ALA A 19 4.98 17.64 8.14
N TRP A 20 4.87 18.96 8.30
CA TRP A 20 3.85 19.59 9.13
C TRP A 20 2.51 19.44 8.43
N ALA A 21 1.47 19.19 9.21
CA ALA A 21 0.07 19.35 8.83
C ALA A 21 -0.13 20.63 8.01
N GLN A 22 -0.19 20.50 6.68
CA GLN A 22 -0.58 21.61 5.82
C GLN A 22 -2.09 21.77 5.93
N ALA A 23 -2.53 22.99 6.23
CA ALA A 23 -3.94 23.32 6.21
C ALA A 23 -4.50 23.07 4.82
N SER A 24 -5.63 22.36 4.75
CA SER A 24 -6.34 22.02 3.50
C SER A 24 -6.52 23.22 2.56
N ALA A 25 -6.80 24.40 3.09
CA ALA A 25 -7.02 25.65 2.34
C ALA A 25 -5.80 26.16 1.54
N GLN A 26 -4.60 25.65 1.80
CA GLN A 26 -3.35 26.13 1.17
C GLN A 26 -2.70 25.10 0.25
N SER A 27 -3.32 23.93 0.06
CA SER A 27 -2.66 22.86 -0.69
C SER A 27 -2.67 23.10 -2.21
N PRO A 28 -1.50 22.95 -2.88
CA PRO A 28 -1.41 23.10 -4.33
C PRO A 28 -1.88 21.87 -5.12
N TYR A 29 -2.23 20.76 -4.45
CA TYR A 29 -2.46 19.46 -5.11
C TYR A 29 -3.90 19.23 -5.59
N GLY A 30 -4.77 20.21 -5.37
CA GLY A 30 -6.15 20.21 -5.85
C GLY A 30 -7.11 19.37 -5.01
N LYS A 31 -8.38 19.38 -5.43
CA LYS A 31 -9.47 18.71 -4.71
C LYS A 31 -9.50 17.20 -4.96
N ALA A 32 -9.96 16.48 -3.95
CA ALA A 32 -10.28 15.07 -4.01
C ALA A 32 -11.65 14.86 -4.65
N GLU A 33 -11.75 13.89 -5.55
CA GLU A 33 -12.98 13.49 -6.22
C GLU A 33 -13.30 12.03 -5.92
N ARG A 34 -14.58 11.67 -5.82
CA ARG A 34 -15.01 10.28 -5.54
C ARG A 34 -14.43 9.24 -6.52
N ARG A 35 -14.13 9.65 -7.75
CA ARG A 35 -13.56 8.79 -8.80
C ARG A 35 -12.02 8.70 -8.77
N ASP A 36 -11.36 9.36 -7.83
CA ASP A 36 -9.91 9.31 -7.73
C ASP A 36 -9.42 7.90 -7.32
N PRO A 37 -8.23 7.46 -7.78
CA PRO A 37 -7.74 6.09 -7.59
C PRO A 37 -7.76 5.58 -6.14
N ILE A 38 -7.46 6.44 -5.16
CA ILE A 38 -7.47 6.07 -3.74
C ILE A 38 -8.86 5.62 -3.26
N PHE A 39 -9.94 6.22 -3.78
CA PHE A 39 -11.31 5.87 -3.44
C PHE A 39 -11.81 4.64 -4.20
N LEU A 40 -11.25 4.36 -5.38
CA LEU A 40 -11.51 3.12 -6.11
C LEU A 40 -10.89 1.93 -5.36
N ARG A 41 -9.65 2.11 -4.88
CA ARG A 41 -8.92 1.12 -4.08
C ARG A 41 -9.58 0.81 -2.75
N PHE A 42 -10.07 1.82 -2.07
CA PHE A 42 -10.73 1.68 -0.77
C PHE A 42 -12.21 2.06 -0.90
N SER A 43 -13.00 1.19 -1.52
CA SER A 43 -14.42 1.45 -1.82
C SER A 43 -15.26 1.74 -0.57
N GLU A 44 -14.98 1.07 0.55
CA GLU A 44 -15.61 1.36 1.84
C GLU A 44 -15.29 2.77 2.35
N MET A 45 -14.04 3.22 2.17
CA MET A 45 -13.63 4.58 2.49
C MET A 45 -14.43 5.58 1.64
N ALA A 46 -14.56 5.32 0.33
CA ALA A 46 -15.31 6.18 -0.56
C ALA A 46 -16.78 6.30 -0.15
N ASN A 47 -17.39 5.19 0.29
CA ASN A 47 -18.75 5.18 0.80
C ASN A 47 -18.89 6.05 2.06
N ARG A 48 -17.98 5.89 3.04
CA ARG A 48 -17.99 6.74 4.24
C ARG A 48 -17.70 8.20 3.93
N TYR A 49 -16.76 8.48 3.04
CA TYR A 49 -16.31 9.84 2.78
C TYR A 49 -17.35 10.68 2.02
N TRP A 50 -18.04 10.08 1.05
CA TRP A 50 -18.90 10.79 0.09
C TRP A 50 -20.39 10.49 0.20
N VAL A 51 -20.78 9.29 0.67
CA VAL A 51 -22.17 8.81 0.56
C VAL A 51 -22.86 8.78 1.91
N ASN A 52 -22.20 8.25 2.94
CA ASN A 52 -22.77 8.13 4.26
C ASN A 52 -23.13 9.52 4.82
N THR A 53 -24.40 9.72 5.17
CA THR A 53 -24.95 11.02 5.60
C THR A 53 -24.36 11.52 6.92
N GLU A 54 -23.91 10.61 7.79
CA GLU A 54 -23.33 10.96 9.09
C GLU A 54 -21.95 11.60 8.92
N THR A 55 -21.11 10.97 8.12
CA THR A 55 -19.72 11.39 7.87
C THR A 55 -19.60 12.41 6.74
N ASN A 56 -20.53 12.43 5.78
CA ASN A 56 -20.50 13.39 4.68
C ASN A 56 -20.76 14.83 5.17
N ALA A 57 -21.60 15.01 6.18
CA ALA A 57 -21.89 16.31 6.78
C ALA A 57 -20.84 16.77 7.81
N ALA A 58 -19.72 16.08 7.94
CA ALA A 58 -18.65 16.47 8.85
C ALA A 58 -17.97 17.78 8.42
N SER A 59 -17.67 18.65 9.39
CA SER A 59 -16.94 19.90 9.15
C SER A 59 -15.46 19.65 8.86
N HIS A 60 -14.92 18.54 9.39
CA HIS A 60 -13.57 18.08 9.08
C HIS A 60 -13.60 16.63 8.62
N LYS A 61 -12.90 16.37 7.51
CA LYS A 61 -12.74 15.02 6.92
C LYS A 61 -11.28 14.78 6.63
N VAL A 62 -10.71 13.73 7.19
CA VAL A 62 -9.29 13.42 7.00
C VAL A 62 -9.11 11.97 6.59
N VAL A 63 -8.18 11.73 5.65
CA VAL A 63 -7.71 10.40 5.27
C VAL A 63 -6.20 10.34 5.47
N ALA A 64 -5.74 9.29 6.14
CA ALA A 64 -4.35 8.92 6.28
C ALA A 64 -4.08 7.51 5.73
N ILE A 65 -2.93 7.34 5.09
CA ILE A 65 -2.47 6.05 4.56
C ILE A 65 -0.96 5.89 4.82
N PRO A 66 -0.43 4.66 4.87
CA PRO A 66 1.01 4.47 4.84
C PRO A 66 1.56 4.85 3.47
N MET A 67 2.65 5.62 3.48
CA MET A 67 3.36 6.13 2.32
C MET A 67 4.81 5.61 2.32
N PRO A 68 5.45 5.45 1.14
CA PRO A 68 4.95 5.74 -0.22
C PRO A 68 3.87 4.74 -0.70
N LYS A 69 3.28 4.93 -1.89
CA LYS A 69 2.12 4.16 -2.40
C LYS A 69 2.24 2.63 -2.30
N GLN A 70 3.46 2.10 -2.33
CA GLN A 70 3.77 0.68 -2.13
C GLN A 70 3.35 0.16 -0.75
N CYS A 71 3.30 1.04 0.25
CA CYS A 71 2.88 0.76 1.62
C CYS A 71 1.37 0.90 1.81
N SER A 72 0.60 1.35 0.81
CA SER A 72 -0.82 1.69 1.00
C SER A 72 -1.74 0.47 0.83
N PHE A 73 -1.61 -0.51 1.71
CA PHE A 73 -2.53 -1.67 1.81
C PHE A 73 -3.61 -1.48 2.89
N LEU A 74 -3.56 -0.37 3.64
CA LEU A 74 -4.59 0.04 4.59
C LEU A 74 -4.85 1.54 4.47
N TYR A 75 -5.94 1.99 5.07
CA TYR A 75 -6.23 3.41 5.29
C TYR A 75 -6.82 3.62 6.68
N SER A 76 -6.82 4.88 7.12
CA SER A 76 -7.58 5.36 8.26
C SER A 76 -8.23 6.69 7.89
N ASP A 77 -9.52 6.82 8.19
CA ASP A 77 -10.28 8.05 8.04
C ASP A 77 -10.79 8.56 9.39
N SER A 78 -11.00 9.87 9.49
CA SER A 78 -11.58 10.51 10.68
C SER A 78 -12.47 11.68 10.27
N TYR A 79 -13.57 11.84 11.00
CA TYR A 79 -14.63 12.80 10.70
C TYR A 79 -15.07 13.50 11.99
N ALA A 80 -15.23 14.82 11.96
CA ALA A 80 -15.75 15.59 13.10
C ALA A 80 -16.77 16.65 12.68
N ARG A 81 -17.71 16.95 13.58
CA ARG A 81 -18.78 17.96 13.40
C ARG A 81 -18.61 19.12 14.38
N GLY A 82 -17.59 19.95 14.16
CA GLY A 82 -17.34 21.19 14.92
C GLY A 82 -16.85 21.04 16.36
N GLN A 83 -16.79 19.82 16.91
CA GLN A 83 -16.30 19.55 18.26
C GLN A 83 -14.77 19.43 18.35
N MET A 84 -14.10 19.23 17.22
CA MET A 84 -12.66 19.07 17.12
C MET A 84 -12.13 19.99 16.02
N SER A 85 -10.92 20.51 16.20
CA SER A 85 -10.16 21.24 15.18
C SER A 85 -9.67 20.31 14.07
N GLU A 86 -9.37 20.86 12.89
CA GLU A 86 -8.76 20.11 11.77
C GLU A 86 -7.53 19.30 12.23
N ARG A 87 -6.68 19.90 13.07
CA ARG A 87 -5.48 19.26 13.59
C ARG A 87 -5.78 18.04 14.45
N GLU A 88 -6.74 18.12 15.36
CA GLU A 88 -7.11 16.99 16.23
C GLU A 88 -7.68 15.81 15.41
N VAL A 89 -8.43 16.11 14.36
CA VAL A 89 -8.96 15.08 13.43
C VAL A 89 -7.82 14.45 12.62
N GLN A 90 -6.83 15.24 12.20
CA GLN A 90 -5.62 14.73 11.55
C GLN A 90 -4.80 13.81 12.45
N GLU A 91 -4.55 14.24 13.70
CA GLU A 91 -3.83 13.44 14.69
C GLU A 91 -4.56 12.12 15.00
N THR A 92 -5.89 12.15 15.07
CA THR A 92 -6.73 10.94 15.23
C THR A 92 -6.57 9.97 14.06
N ALA A 93 -6.64 10.46 12.81
CA ALA A 93 -6.45 9.62 11.62
C ALA A 93 -5.02 9.03 11.56
N LEU A 94 -4.01 9.82 11.87
CA LEU A 94 -2.62 9.38 11.91
C LEU A 94 -2.38 8.33 13.01
N SER A 95 -2.91 8.56 14.21
CA SER A 95 -2.79 7.63 15.34
C SER A 95 -3.41 6.27 15.00
N ASN A 96 -4.63 6.27 14.47
CA ASN A 96 -5.30 5.03 14.04
C ASN A 96 -4.56 4.32 12.89
N CYS A 97 -4.05 5.07 11.92
CA CYS A 97 -3.24 4.50 10.84
C CYS A 97 -1.98 3.84 11.38
N ASN A 98 -1.21 4.52 12.23
CA ASN A 98 0.03 3.99 12.80
C ASN A 98 -0.21 2.78 13.69
N ARG A 99 -1.29 2.79 14.49
CA ARG A 99 -1.69 1.64 15.30
C ARG A 99 -1.99 0.42 14.44
N ARG A 100 -2.82 0.56 13.40
CA ARG A 100 -3.12 -0.54 12.46
C ARG A 100 -1.88 -1.02 11.70
N LEU A 101 -1.02 -0.09 11.31
CA LEU A 101 0.25 -0.40 10.65
C LEU A 101 1.15 -1.25 11.56
N ALA A 102 1.21 -0.93 12.86
CA ALA A 102 1.96 -1.71 13.84
C ALA A 102 1.33 -3.09 14.11
N GLU A 103 0.00 -3.17 14.20
CA GLU A 103 -0.76 -4.43 14.40
C GLU A 103 -0.53 -5.43 13.25
N LEU A 104 -0.42 -4.95 12.01
CA LEU A 104 -0.21 -5.79 10.82
C LEU A 104 1.26 -6.27 10.66
N GLY A 105 2.15 -5.84 11.55
CA GLY A 105 3.55 -6.24 11.59
C GLY A 105 4.45 -5.45 10.63
N PRO A 106 5.78 -5.59 10.77
CA PRO A 106 6.72 -4.83 9.95
C PRO A 106 6.56 -5.19 8.48
N LEU A 107 6.43 -4.15 7.67
CA LEU A 107 6.61 -4.22 6.21
C LEU A 107 8.06 -4.49 5.81
N GLY A 108 8.96 -4.49 6.79
CA GLY A 108 10.41 -4.38 6.65
C GLY A 108 11.10 -5.55 5.95
N GLU A 109 10.54 -6.76 5.98
CA GLU A 109 11.10 -7.85 5.15
C GLU A 109 10.84 -7.66 3.66
N ASN A 110 9.93 -6.73 3.34
CA ASN A 110 9.36 -6.64 2.03
C ASN A 110 10.06 -5.60 1.17
N TYR A 111 10.67 -4.51 1.69
CA TYR A 111 11.18 -3.47 0.76
C TYR A 111 12.36 -2.58 1.15
N GLY A 112 12.92 -2.55 2.37
CA GLY A 112 13.86 -1.45 2.71
C GLY A 112 13.27 -0.03 2.49
N ILE A 113 11.95 0.06 2.33
CA ILE A 113 11.15 1.28 2.19
C ILE A 113 10.62 1.61 3.56
N ASP A 114 10.85 2.84 3.99
CA ASP A 114 10.35 3.38 5.25
C ASP A 114 8.87 3.75 5.10
N CYS A 115 8.00 2.84 5.53
CA CYS A 115 6.56 3.02 5.47
C CYS A 115 6.04 3.79 6.69
N ARG A 116 5.53 5.00 6.48
CA ARG A 116 4.98 5.84 7.54
C ARG A 116 3.60 6.35 7.17
N CYS A 117 2.69 6.38 8.15
CA CYS A 117 1.39 6.98 7.94
C CYS A 117 1.51 8.49 7.75
N GLN A 118 0.86 9.01 6.71
CA GLN A 118 0.75 10.43 6.42
C GLN A 118 -0.72 10.76 6.13
N VAL A 119 -1.14 11.97 6.51
CA VAL A 119 -2.40 12.53 6.02
C VAL A 119 -2.22 12.79 4.53
N VAL A 120 -3.18 12.36 3.72
CA VAL A 120 -3.14 12.52 2.27
C VAL A 120 -4.30 13.32 1.73
N ILE A 121 -5.44 13.33 2.44
CA ILE A 121 -6.58 14.19 2.14
C ILE A 121 -7.03 14.85 3.45
N SER A 122 -7.25 16.16 3.41
CA SER A 122 -7.88 16.92 4.49
C SER A 122 -8.90 17.88 3.88
N ASN A 123 -10.14 17.85 4.39
CA ASN A 123 -11.29 18.66 3.94
C ASN A 123 -11.40 18.71 2.40
N GLU A 124 -11.52 17.52 1.79
CA GLU A 124 -11.68 17.33 0.35
C GLU A 124 -10.51 17.84 -0.50
N THR A 125 -9.37 18.13 0.11
CA THR A 125 -8.17 18.62 -0.58
C THR A 125 -7.02 17.66 -0.34
N TYR A 126 -6.29 17.29 -1.40
CA TYR A 126 -5.08 16.51 -1.24
C TYR A 126 -4.03 17.34 -0.53
N VAL A 127 -3.32 16.78 0.45
CA VAL A 127 -2.18 17.46 1.10
C VAL A 127 -0.82 16.90 0.63
N VAL A 128 -0.86 15.92 -0.27
CA VAL A 128 0.31 15.37 -0.98
C VAL A 128 0.00 15.28 -2.48
N PRO A 129 1.00 15.15 -3.37
CA PRO A 129 0.75 15.06 -4.81
C PRO A 129 -0.18 13.92 -5.19
N LYS A 130 -1.17 14.15 -6.06
CA LYS A 130 -2.08 13.09 -6.54
C LYS A 130 -1.33 11.89 -7.16
N SER A 131 -0.20 12.15 -7.82
CA SER A 131 0.65 11.11 -8.43
C SER A 131 1.33 10.18 -7.43
N SER A 132 1.38 10.56 -6.15
CA SER A 132 1.90 9.71 -5.08
C SER A 132 0.82 8.80 -4.46
N MET A 133 -0.45 8.97 -4.85
CA MET A 133 -1.54 8.14 -4.34
C MET A 133 -1.47 6.71 -4.86
N PRO A 134 -1.89 5.73 -4.05
CA PRO A 134 -2.06 4.38 -4.52
C PRO A 134 -3.21 4.31 -5.53
N ASP A 135 -3.04 3.44 -6.50
CA ASP A 135 -4.08 3.04 -7.44
C ASP A 135 -4.32 1.52 -7.30
N ASP A 136 -5.29 0.97 -8.02
CA ASP A 136 -5.60 -0.46 -7.99
C ASP A 136 -4.54 -1.32 -8.70
N ALA A 137 -3.57 -0.70 -9.37
CA ALA A 137 -2.55 -1.39 -10.13
C ALA A 137 -1.37 -1.86 -9.28
N TYR A 138 -1.24 -1.50 -8.00
CA TYR A 138 -0.12 -1.94 -7.14
C TYR A 138 -0.56 -2.70 -5.90
N GLY A 139 0.27 -3.64 -5.45
CA GLY A 139 0.09 -4.27 -4.14
C GLY A 139 1.37 -4.93 -3.63
N PRO A 140 1.54 -5.06 -2.30
CA PRO A 140 2.60 -5.91 -1.78
C PRO A 140 2.36 -7.35 -2.22
N VAL A 141 3.41 -8.07 -2.59
CA VAL A 141 3.35 -9.49 -2.94
C VAL A 141 4.39 -10.30 -2.17
N SER A 142 3.98 -11.50 -1.74
CA SER A 142 4.86 -12.52 -1.19
C SER A 142 4.63 -13.84 -1.91
N ILE A 143 5.71 -14.44 -2.40
CA ILE A 143 5.72 -15.74 -3.07
C ILE A 143 6.50 -16.71 -2.18
N PHE A 144 5.85 -17.82 -1.84
CA PHE A 144 6.41 -18.96 -1.13
C PHE A 144 6.53 -20.10 -2.13
N TYR A 145 7.71 -20.70 -2.25
CA TYR A 145 7.94 -21.80 -3.18
C TYR A 145 9.02 -22.73 -2.65
N ARG A 146 9.08 -23.95 -3.19
CA ARG A 146 10.26 -24.81 -3.01
C ARG A 146 11.24 -24.60 -4.15
N ASP A 147 12.50 -24.34 -3.81
CA ASP A 147 13.59 -24.24 -4.77
C ASP A 147 13.92 -25.61 -5.41
N ASP A 148 14.87 -25.64 -6.34
CA ASP A 148 15.28 -26.87 -7.01
C ASP A 148 15.89 -27.94 -6.09
N ARG A 149 16.29 -27.55 -4.87
CA ARG A 149 16.82 -28.45 -3.83
C ARG A 149 15.73 -28.88 -2.84
N GLY A 150 14.50 -28.42 -3.03
CA GLY A 150 13.36 -28.70 -2.16
C GLY A 150 13.28 -27.81 -0.92
N ASN A 151 14.16 -26.81 -0.77
CA ASN A 151 14.12 -25.88 0.35
C ASN A 151 12.97 -24.89 0.17
N VAL A 152 12.31 -24.55 1.26
CA VAL A 152 11.34 -23.46 1.26
C VAL A 152 12.07 -22.14 1.06
N ALA A 153 11.71 -21.43 0.01
CA ALA A 153 12.20 -20.12 -0.34
C ALA A 153 11.05 -19.12 -0.36
N ARG A 154 11.40 -17.85 -0.17
CA ARG A 154 10.44 -16.75 -0.14
C ARG A 154 10.96 -15.60 -0.97
N LEU A 155 10.08 -15.06 -1.81
CA LEU A 155 10.30 -13.84 -2.56
C LEU A 155 9.26 -12.79 -2.15
N ASN A 156 9.76 -11.62 -1.84
CA ASN A 156 9.02 -10.46 -1.38
C ASN A 156 9.17 -9.37 -2.45
N GLY A 157 8.10 -8.67 -2.83
CA GLY A 157 8.14 -7.77 -3.98
C GLY A 157 6.88 -6.93 -4.15
N VAL A 158 6.88 -5.87 -4.95
CA VAL A 158 5.66 -5.10 -5.28
C VAL A 158 5.14 -5.63 -6.59
N THR A 159 3.87 -6.00 -6.64
CA THR A 159 3.22 -6.33 -7.90
C THR A 159 2.72 -5.06 -8.59
N ARG A 160 2.78 -5.05 -9.92
CA ARG A 160 2.14 -4.07 -10.77
C ARG A 160 1.27 -4.77 -11.81
N TYR A 161 -0.01 -4.41 -11.87
CA TYR A 161 -0.95 -4.92 -12.87
C TYR A 161 -0.98 -4.04 -14.11
N GLY A 162 -1.17 -4.67 -15.27
CA GLY A 162 -1.46 -3.98 -16.53
C GLY A 162 -2.93 -3.54 -16.66
N ALA A 163 -3.82 -4.12 -15.87
CA ALA A 163 -5.28 -3.90 -15.90
C ALA A 163 -5.93 -4.34 -14.57
N LEU A 164 -7.26 -4.23 -14.44
CA LEU A 164 -7.96 -4.62 -13.20
C LEU A 164 -8.34 -6.11 -13.23
N ILE A 165 -7.91 -6.85 -12.21
CA ILE A 165 -8.31 -8.25 -12.01
C ILE A 165 -9.81 -8.32 -11.73
N GLY A 166 -10.47 -9.36 -12.23
CA GLY A 166 -11.92 -9.54 -12.12
C GLY A 166 -12.74 -8.78 -13.15
N ARG A 167 -12.17 -7.76 -13.80
CA ARG A 167 -12.82 -7.00 -14.89
C ARG A 167 -12.33 -7.43 -16.26
N ASP A 168 -11.02 -7.41 -16.46
CA ASP A 168 -10.40 -7.68 -17.75
C ASP A 168 -10.10 -9.19 -17.89
N ARG A 169 -10.45 -9.80 -19.03
CA ARG A 169 -10.37 -11.28 -19.23
C ARG A 169 -8.99 -11.86 -18.87
N SER A 170 -7.94 -11.12 -19.17
CA SER A 170 -6.57 -11.50 -18.89
C SER A 170 -5.78 -10.24 -18.49
N VAL A 171 -5.04 -10.34 -17.38
CA VAL A 171 -4.31 -9.24 -16.77
C VAL A 171 -2.86 -9.67 -16.63
N THR A 172 -1.95 -8.97 -17.31
CA THR A 172 -0.52 -9.14 -17.10
C THR A 172 -0.09 -8.47 -15.80
N PHE A 173 0.91 -9.01 -15.12
CA PHE A 173 1.54 -8.36 -13.98
C PHE A 173 3.05 -8.51 -14.00
N THR A 174 3.74 -7.58 -13.34
CA THR A 174 5.17 -7.64 -13.05
C THR A 174 5.39 -7.57 -11.55
N ILE A 175 6.50 -8.13 -11.07
CA ILE A 175 6.91 -8.05 -9.67
C ILE A 175 8.29 -7.46 -9.60
N GLU A 176 8.43 -6.37 -8.87
CA GLU A 176 9.71 -5.74 -8.53
C GLU A 176 10.14 -6.19 -7.13
N ASN A 177 11.41 -6.51 -6.95
CA ASN A 177 11.97 -6.85 -5.65
C ASN A 177 12.22 -5.58 -4.80
N PRO A 178 12.70 -5.71 -3.54
CA PRO A 178 13.02 -4.56 -2.68
C PRO A 178 13.98 -3.53 -3.28
N ARG A 179 14.80 -3.95 -4.26
CA ARG A 179 15.79 -3.10 -4.94
C ARG A 179 15.22 -2.40 -6.18
N GLY A 180 13.93 -2.57 -6.48
CA GLY A 180 13.29 -2.04 -7.68
C GLY A 180 13.64 -2.81 -8.96
N GLU A 181 14.23 -4.01 -8.85
CA GLU A 181 14.53 -4.84 -10.00
C GLU A 181 13.30 -5.70 -10.32
N GLN A 182 12.84 -5.68 -11.57
CA GLN A 182 11.82 -6.63 -12.01
C GLN A 182 12.37 -8.05 -11.94
N VAL A 183 11.77 -8.87 -11.08
CA VAL A 183 12.19 -10.26 -10.83
C VAL A 183 11.20 -11.28 -11.38
N CYS A 184 9.93 -10.91 -11.54
CA CYS A 184 8.93 -11.77 -12.16
C CYS A 184 8.02 -11.02 -13.11
N ASP A 185 7.44 -11.77 -14.03
CA ASP A 185 6.30 -11.39 -14.85
C ASP A 185 5.30 -12.55 -14.88
N GLY A 186 4.04 -12.24 -15.22
CA GLY A 186 3.00 -13.25 -15.21
C GLY A 186 1.68 -12.75 -15.76
N THR A 187 0.69 -13.62 -15.69
CA THR A 187 -0.68 -13.34 -16.15
C THR A 187 -1.69 -13.97 -15.20
N MET A 188 -2.76 -13.23 -14.90
CA MET A 188 -3.99 -13.73 -14.29
C MET A 188 -5.10 -13.75 -15.34
N THR A 189 -5.75 -14.89 -15.53
CA THR A 189 -6.88 -15.05 -16.45
C THR A 189 -8.14 -15.29 -15.63
N ASN A 190 -9.11 -14.39 -15.71
CA ASN A 190 -10.34 -14.50 -14.94
C ASN A 190 -11.20 -15.64 -15.50
N GLU A 191 -11.65 -16.54 -14.61
CA GLU A 191 -12.74 -17.47 -14.91
C GLU A 191 -14.07 -16.93 -14.37
N ASN A 192 -14.00 -16.20 -13.25
CA ASN A 192 -15.09 -15.42 -12.67
C ASN A 192 -14.52 -14.14 -12.01
N PRO A 193 -15.36 -13.22 -11.49
CA PRO A 193 -14.87 -11.96 -10.93
C PRO A 193 -13.88 -12.10 -9.77
N SER A 194 -13.94 -13.21 -9.03
CA SER A 194 -13.13 -13.43 -7.83
C SER A 194 -12.06 -14.51 -7.99
N SER A 195 -12.03 -15.28 -9.07
CA SER A 195 -11.08 -16.38 -9.24
C SER A 195 -10.74 -16.67 -10.70
N GLY A 196 -9.66 -17.40 -10.90
CA GLY A 196 -9.23 -17.83 -12.22
C GLY A 196 -7.90 -18.54 -12.20
N GLN A 197 -7.18 -18.49 -13.30
CA GLN A 197 -5.86 -19.13 -13.45
C GLN A 197 -4.75 -18.08 -13.39
N PHE A 198 -3.60 -18.44 -12.85
CA PHE A 198 -2.39 -17.63 -12.93
C PHE A 198 -1.24 -18.42 -13.55
N SER A 199 -0.31 -17.67 -14.14
CA SER A 199 1.03 -18.12 -14.46
C SER A 199 2.02 -17.04 -14.09
N LEU A 200 3.23 -17.44 -13.69
CA LEU A 200 4.33 -16.54 -13.43
C LEU A 200 5.65 -17.17 -13.85
N SER A 201 6.60 -16.32 -14.21
CA SER A 201 7.98 -16.63 -14.54
C SER A 201 8.86 -15.64 -13.81
N CYS A 202 9.87 -16.12 -13.10
CA CYS A 202 10.82 -15.31 -12.35
C CYS A 202 12.26 -15.61 -12.75
N PHE A 203 13.13 -14.62 -12.53
CA PHE A 203 14.57 -14.72 -12.73
C PHE A 203 14.97 -15.20 -14.13
N GLY A 204 14.25 -14.73 -15.16
CA GLY A 204 14.45 -15.15 -16.55
C GLY A 204 14.06 -16.60 -16.82
N GLY A 205 13.00 -17.11 -16.15
CA GLY A 205 12.48 -18.46 -16.37
C GLY A 205 13.08 -19.56 -15.51
N LYS A 206 14.00 -19.22 -14.59
CA LYS A 206 14.59 -20.21 -13.66
C LYS A 206 13.57 -20.75 -12.66
N PHE A 207 12.57 -19.93 -12.34
CA PHE A 207 11.45 -20.33 -11.51
C PHE A 207 10.17 -19.96 -12.25
N ALA A 208 9.28 -20.93 -12.44
CA ALA A 208 7.98 -20.68 -13.06
C ALA A 208 6.90 -21.48 -12.33
N GLY A 209 5.71 -20.91 -12.21
CA GLY A 209 4.59 -21.50 -11.52
C GLY A 209 3.28 -21.22 -12.25
N ARG A 210 2.33 -22.14 -12.12
CA ARG A 210 0.97 -21.98 -12.63
C ARG A 210 -0.03 -22.68 -11.72
N GLY A 211 -1.26 -22.20 -11.72
CA GLY A 211 -2.35 -22.76 -10.93
C GLY A 211 -3.54 -21.82 -10.90
N SER A 212 -4.33 -21.87 -9.83
CA SER A 212 -5.50 -21.01 -9.67
C SER A 212 -5.23 -19.88 -8.69
N TYR A 213 -6.02 -18.81 -8.78
CA TYR A 213 -6.07 -17.75 -7.78
C TYR A 213 -7.50 -17.47 -7.34
N GLU A 214 -7.63 -16.90 -6.15
CA GLU A 214 -8.88 -16.44 -5.55
C GLU A 214 -8.66 -15.08 -4.87
N SER A 215 -9.64 -14.19 -4.98
CA SER A 215 -9.72 -12.91 -4.29
C SER A 215 -10.47 -13.09 -2.97
N LYS A 216 -9.87 -12.64 -1.87
CA LYS A 216 -10.40 -12.72 -0.51
C LYS A 216 -10.75 -11.33 -0.01
N PRO A 217 -12.04 -10.98 0.13
CA PRO A 217 -12.44 -9.72 0.72
C PRO A 217 -12.37 -9.76 2.26
N GLY A 218 -12.02 -8.63 2.88
CA GLY A 218 -12.45 -8.30 4.24
C GLY A 218 -11.74 -8.92 5.44
N ALA A 219 -10.60 -9.63 5.31
CA ALA A 219 -9.78 -9.98 6.48
C ALA A 219 -8.30 -10.32 6.16
N PRO A 220 -7.32 -9.65 6.79
CA PRO A 220 -7.42 -8.35 7.46
C PRO A 220 -7.46 -7.16 6.47
N ASN A 221 -7.22 -7.42 5.18
CA ASN A 221 -7.48 -6.53 4.05
C ASN A 221 -7.85 -7.38 2.83
N ASP A 222 -8.41 -6.75 1.80
CA ASP A 222 -8.63 -7.39 0.51
C ASP A 222 -7.30 -7.87 -0.09
N HIS A 223 -7.24 -9.12 -0.52
CA HIS A 223 -6.02 -9.72 -1.05
C HIS A 223 -6.34 -10.85 -2.04
N ILE A 224 -5.34 -11.25 -2.81
CA ILE A 224 -5.40 -12.37 -3.74
C ILE A 224 -4.47 -13.47 -3.26
N ILE A 225 -4.93 -14.72 -3.34
CA ILE A 225 -4.14 -15.91 -3.07
C ILE A 225 -4.11 -16.75 -4.33
N ALA A 226 -2.92 -16.94 -4.87
CA ALA A 226 -2.62 -17.84 -5.97
C ALA A 226 -1.93 -19.10 -5.44
N ARG A 227 -2.44 -20.28 -5.81
CA ARG A 227 -1.89 -21.59 -5.41
C ARG A 227 -1.66 -22.43 -6.65
N GLY A 228 -0.46 -22.97 -6.78
CA GLY A 228 -0.08 -23.70 -7.97
C GLY A 228 1.15 -24.54 -7.75
N GLN A 229 1.73 -24.96 -8.86
CA GLN A 229 2.92 -25.79 -8.87
C GLN A 229 3.90 -25.33 -9.94
N THR A 230 5.17 -25.64 -9.73
CA THR A 230 6.20 -25.53 -10.77
C THR A 230 6.05 -26.63 -11.80
N GLY A 231 6.82 -26.57 -12.90
CA GLY A 231 6.89 -27.66 -13.89
C GLY A 231 7.30 -29.02 -13.31
N ARG A 232 7.93 -29.04 -12.12
CA ARG A 232 8.33 -30.25 -11.38
C ARG A 232 7.33 -30.67 -10.31
N GLY A 233 6.15 -30.04 -10.23
CA GLY A 233 5.13 -30.36 -9.24
C GLY A 233 5.38 -29.78 -7.84
N GLN A 234 6.41 -28.95 -7.66
CA GLN A 234 6.69 -28.32 -6.36
C GLN A 234 5.67 -27.21 -6.07
N PRO A 235 5.16 -27.09 -4.83
CA PRO A 235 4.13 -26.12 -4.49
C PRO A 235 4.63 -24.68 -4.63
N VAL A 236 3.74 -23.80 -5.09
CA VAL A 236 3.91 -22.35 -5.17
C VAL A 236 2.67 -21.69 -4.59
N VAL A 237 2.87 -20.75 -3.68
CA VAL A 237 1.82 -19.89 -3.14
C VAL A 237 2.24 -18.44 -3.32
N MET A 238 1.40 -17.65 -3.96
CA MET A 238 1.61 -16.21 -4.13
C MET A 238 0.45 -15.46 -3.47
N VAL A 239 0.78 -14.48 -2.64
CA VAL A 239 -0.18 -13.66 -1.89
C VAL A 239 0.04 -12.21 -2.30
N ILE A 240 -1.00 -11.54 -2.78
CA ILE A 240 -0.95 -10.12 -3.16
C ILE A 240 -1.93 -9.33 -2.31
N GLY A 241 -1.51 -8.19 -1.76
CA GLY A 241 -2.36 -7.29 -0.98
C GLY A 241 -2.13 -7.39 0.53
N LEU A 242 -1.39 -8.39 1.00
CA LEU A 242 -1.01 -8.52 2.41
C LEU A 242 0.45 -8.13 2.66
N PRO A 243 0.75 -7.51 3.82
CA PRO A 243 2.09 -7.42 4.35
C PRO A 243 2.80 -8.76 4.42
N ALA A 244 4.11 -8.74 4.18
CA ALA A 244 5.00 -9.90 4.12
C ALA A 244 4.82 -10.88 5.30
N GLN A 245 4.91 -10.37 6.53
CA GLN A 245 4.83 -11.19 7.74
C GLN A 245 3.48 -11.87 7.87
N LEU A 246 2.41 -11.12 7.60
CA LEU A 246 1.06 -11.63 7.66
C LEU A 246 0.82 -12.69 6.58
N ALA A 247 1.25 -12.42 5.34
CA ALA A 247 1.18 -13.39 4.25
C ALA A 247 1.92 -14.69 4.62
N ALA A 248 3.10 -14.59 5.25
CA ALA A 248 3.87 -15.74 5.70
C ALA A 248 3.14 -16.53 6.80
N ASN A 249 2.62 -15.85 7.81
CA ASN A 249 1.91 -16.48 8.92
C ASN A 249 0.61 -17.16 8.47
N THR A 250 -0.08 -16.60 7.47
CA THR A 250 -1.38 -17.12 7.02
C THR A 250 -1.24 -18.16 5.90
N TYR A 251 -0.27 -18.01 5.00
CA TYR A 251 -0.22 -18.79 3.75
C TYR A 251 1.14 -19.42 3.44
N GLY A 252 2.18 -19.17 4.25
CA GLY A 252 3.55 -19.64 3.99
C GLY A 252 3.83 -21.11 4.28
N GLY A 253 2.88 -21.86 4.85
CA GLY A 253 3.03 -23.29 5.12
C GLY A 253 2.93 -24.15 3.85
N ILE A 254 4.08 -24.44 3.21
CA ILE A 254 4.22 -25.28 2.01
C ILE A 254 5.40 -26.27 2.11
#